data_AF-M0ARH4-F1
#
_entry.id   AF-M0ARH4-F1
#
_cell.length_a   1.000
_cell.length_b   1.000
_cell.length_c   1.000
_cell.angle_alpha   90.00
_cell.angle_beta   90.00
_cell.angle_gamma   90.00
#
_symmetry.space_group_name_H-M   'P 1'
#
loop_
_entity.id
_entity.type
_entity.pdbx_description
1 polymer ?
#
loop_
_entity_poly.entity_id
_entity_poly.type
_entity_poly.pdbx_seq_one_letter_code
_entity_poly.pdbx_strand_id
1 'polypeptide(L)'
;MELREATIDDVETIRSIARDSLHSTYTDFLDSETIDDAIDQWYSDGFADELESDDAVVLVVERDDELVGYSQSDLVGQQYGTGRILWLHIDPAARGSGTGVRLLVRTREKLLDSGADQIECFVLADNEGGNEFYREHGFERAGQRKVDIGEETFTENVYVEQDLGDEGWGTVDELDIDGTTVYVNYGEAARGSQSPFYVAYEDQERTTQYGWFCGNCDSLENAMGSMGQIECNVCGNQRKATRWDASYL
;
A
#
# COMPACT_ATOMS: atom_id res chain seq x y z
N MET A 1 10.83 8.88 2.40
CA MET A 1 10.07 7.76 1.84
C MET A 1 9.27 8.27 0.66
N GLU A 2 9.59 7.76 -0.52
CA GLU A 2 8.97 8.14 -1.79
C GLU A 2 8.15 6.96 -2.34
N LEU A 3 6.95 7.23 -2.86
CA LEU A 3 6.10 6.26 -3.52
C LEU A 3 5.90 6.74 -4.96
N ARG A 4 6.33 5.92 -5.92
CA ARG A 4 6.31 6.24 -7.35
C ARG A 4 5.94 5.03 -8.18
N GLU A 5 5.57 5.27 -9.44
CA GLU A 5 5.44 4.18 -10.41
C GLU A 5 6.80 3.53 -10.67
N ALA A 6 6.79 2.22 -10.83
CA ALA A 6 7.96 1.44 -11.19
C ALA A 6 8.39 1.78 -12.63
N THR A 7 9.68 1.63 -12.86
CA THR A 7 10.33 1.76 -14.16
C THR A 7 11.05 0.46 -14.50
N ILE A 8 11.48 0.32 -15.75
CA ILE A 8 12.24 -0.86 -16.19
C ILE A 8 13.52 -1.05 -15.36
N ASP A 9 14.13 0.04 -14.89
CA ASP A 9 15.34 -0.01 -14.05
C ASP A 9 15.08 -0.64 -12.67
N ASP A 10 13.82 -0.75 -12.23
CA ASP A 10 13.45 -1.30 -10.92
C ASP A 10 13.24 -2.83 -10.95
N VAL A 11 13.17 -3.45 -12.13
CA VAL A 11 12.75 -4.86 -12.32
C VAL A 11 13.62 -5.85 -11.54
N GLU A 12 14.95 -5.70 -11.60
CA GLU A 12 15.86 -6.60 -10.88
C GLU A 12 15.66 -6.52 -9.36
N THR A 13 15.42 -5.31 -8.85
CA THR A 13 15.21 -5.06 -7.42
C THR A 13 13.85 -5.56 -6.96
N ILE A 14 12.78 -5.32 -7.74
CA ILE A 14 11.44 -5.87 -7.49
C ILE A 14 11.51 -7.40 -7.39
N ARG A 15 12.20 -8.06 -8.32
CA ARG A 15 12.39 -9.52 -8.30
C ARG A 15 13.13 -9.99 -7.04
N SER A 16 14.12 -9.23 -6.56
CA SER A 16 14.81 -9.55 -5.30
C SER A 16 13.86 -9.43 -4.10
N ILE A 17 13.12 -8.33 -4.00
CA ILE A 17 12.16 -8.11 -2.91
C ILE A 17 11.08 -9.19 -2.90
N ALA A 18 10.57 -9.56 -4.08
CA ALA A 18 9.60 -10.66 -4.24
C ALA A 18 10.17 -11.96 -3.68
N ARG A 19 11.41 -12.30 -4.07
CA ARG A 19 12.12 -13.49 -3.59
C ARG A 19 12.28 -13.49 -2.09
N ASP A 20 12.88 -12.45 -1.53
CA ASP A 20 13.18 -12.36 -0.10
C ASP A 20 11.89 -12.36 0.73
N SER A 21 10.86 -11.64 0.26
CA SER A 21 9.55 -11.62 0.90
C SER A 21 8.88 -12.99 0.89
N LEU A 22 8.88 -13.71 -0.24
CA LEU A 22 8.23 -15.02 -0.35
C LEU A 22 8.95 -16.07 0.51
N HIS A 23 10.28 -16.14 0.44
CA HIS A 23 11.09 -17.04 1.29
C HIS A 23 10.96 -16.75 2.78
N SER A 24 10.59 -15.52 3.18
CA SER A 24 10.34 -15.19 4.59
C SER A 24 8.98 -15.64 5.13
N THR A 25 7.97 -15.82 4.25
CA THR A 25 6.56 -15.92 4.66
C THR A 25 5.91 -17.24 4.23
N TYR A 26 6.34 -17.85 3.12
CA TYR A 26 5.63 -18.96 2.49
C TYR A 26 6.32 -20.32 2.66
N THR A 27 7.52 -20.37 3.24
CA THR A 27 8.31 -21.61 3.38
C THR A 27 7.68 -22.68 4.28
N ASP A 28 6.65 -22.31 5.04
CA ASP A 28 5.91 -23.25 5.89
C ASP A 28 5.01 -24.20 5.07
N PHE A 29 4.65 -23.82 3.84
CA PHE A 29 3.75 -24.61 2.97
C PHE A 29 4.13 -24.61 1.48
N LEU A 30 5.14 -23.84 1.07
CA LEU A 30 5.79 -23.91 -0.24
C LEU A 30 7.26 -24.24 -0.04
N ASP A 31 7.82 -25.17 -0.81
CA ASP A 31 9.26 -25.40 -0.80
C ASP A 31 10.01 -24.30 -1.56
N SER A 32 11.28 -24.12 -1.23
CA SER A 32 12.12 -23.06 -1.81
C SER A 32 12.31 -23.18 -3.32
N GLU A 33 12.33 -24.40 -3.88
CA GLU A 33 12.49 -24.61 -5.33
C GLU A 33 11.21 -24.15 -6.07
N THR A 34 10.03 -24.50 -5.56
CA THR A 34 8.75 -24.00 -6.06
C THR A 34 8.66 -22.47 -6.01
N ILE A 35 9.15 -21.83 -4.94
CA ILE A 35 9.18 -20.37 -4.82
C ILE A 35 10.10 -19.77 -5.90
N ASP A 36 11.33 -20.28 -6.03
CA ASP A 36 12.30 -19.75 -6.99
C ASP A 36 11.83 -19.94 -8.43
N ASP A 37 11.27 -21.10 -8.78
CA ASP A 37 10.70 -21.37 -10.09
C ASP A 37 9.51 -20.47 -10.42
N ALA A 38 8.66 -20.17 -9.43
CA ALA A 38 7.53 -19.26 -9.60
C ALA A 38 8.00 -17.82 -9.84
N ILE A 39 8.98 -17.33 -9.08
CA ILE A 39 9.56 -16.00 -9.26
C ILE A 39 10.20 -15.85 -10.63
N ASP A 40 10.94 -16.87 -11.07
CA ASP A 40 11.62 -16.86 -12.37
C ASP A 40 10.63 -16.83 -13.53
N GLN A 41 9.43 -17.40 -13.35
CA GLN A 41 8.33 -17.33 -14.32
C GLN A 41 7.61 -15.97 -14.27
N TRP A 42 7.18 -15.52 -13.09
CA TRP A 42 6.40 -14.30 -12.90
C TRP A 42 7.17 -13.03 -13.25
N TYR A 43 8.46 -12.98 -12.89
CA TYR A 43 9.36 -11.85 -13.14
C TYR A 43 10.37 -12.15 -14.26
N SER A 44 9.93 -12.90 -15.27
CA SER A 44 10.68 -13.14 -16.50
C SER A 44 10.75 -11.88 -17.38
N ASP A 45 11.37 -11.98 -18.56
CA ASP A 45 11.53 -10.85 -19.49
C ASP A 45 10.21 -10.12 -19.83
N GLY A 46 9.06 -10.81 -19.74
CA GLY A 46 7.75 -10.22 -19.99
C GLY A 46 7.25 -9.25 -18.92
N PHE A 47 7.86 -9.22 -17.73
CA PHE A 47 7.45 -8.27 -16.68
C PHE A 47 7.78 -6.82 -17.06
N ALA A 48 8.85 -6.59 -17.83
CA ALA A 48 9.15 -5.26 -18.35
C ALA A 48 8.06 -4.76 -19.31
N ASP A 49 7.52 -5.64 -20.15
CA ASP A 49 6.39 -5.31 -21.02
C ASP A 49 5.11 -5.03 -20.20
N GLU A 50 4.92 -5.72 -19.07
CA GLU A 50 3.80 -5.47 -18.15
C GLU A 50 3.87 -4.06 -17.55
N LEU A 51 5.06 -3.58 -17.17
CA LEU A 51 5.24 -2.22 -16.64
C LEU A 51 4.81 -1.12 -17.64
N GLU A 52 4.84 -1.42 -18.94
CA GLU A 52 4.44 -0.48 -20.00
C GLU A 52 2.96 -0.61 -20.39
N SER A 53 2.20 -1.53 -19.78
CA SER A 53 0.80 -1.77 -20.11
C SER A 53 -0.14 -0.73 -19.49
N ASP A 54 -1.10 -0.22 -20.27
CA ASP A 54 -2.06 0.81 -19.84
C ASP A 54 -3.01 0.33 -18.72
N ASP A 55 -3.17 -0.97 -18.54
CA ASP A 55 -4.00 -1.60 -17.51
C ASP A 55 -3.19 -2.12 -16.31
N ALA A 56 -1.85 -1.98 -16.32
CA ALA A 56 -1.00 -2.34 -15.21
C ALA A 56 -0.68 -1.13 -14.32
N VAL A 57 -0.65 -1.35 -13.00
CA VAL A 57 -0.22 -0.36 -12.02
C VAL A 57 0.78 -1.02 -11.09
N VAL A 58 2.05 -0.70 -11.27
CA VAL A 58 3.13 -1.14 -10.38
C VAL A 58 3.71 0.06 -9.66
N LEU A 59 3.59 0.06 -8.33
CA LEU A 59 4.16 1.09 -7.47
C LEU A 59 5.31 0.52 -6.67
N VAL A 60 6.34 1.32 -6.48
CA VAL A 60 7.47 1.03 -5.59
C VAL A 60 7.53 2.02 -4.44
N VAL A 61 8.09 1.57 -3.32
CA VAL A 61 8.42 2.44 -2.18
C VAL A 61 9.93 2.50 -1.99
N GLU A 62 10.46 3.71 -1.98
CA GLU A 62 11.86 4.03 -1.74
C GLU A 62 12.03 4.66 -0.35
N ARG A 63 13.04 4.22 0.37
CA ARG A 63 13.47 4.78 1.64
C ARG A 63 14.99 4.91 1.62
N ASP A 64 15.50 6.11 1.92
CA ASP A 64 16.94 6.37 1.95
C ASP A 64 17.67 5.94 0.65
N ASP A 65 17.05 6.23 -0.50
CA ASP A 65 17.50 5.86 -1.86
C ASP A 65 17.55 4.34 -2.13
N GLU A 66 16.89 3.52 -1.31
CA GLU A 66 16.76 2.07 -1.47
C GLU A 66 15.30 1.67 -1.66
N LEU A 67 15.03 0.79 -2.63
CA LEU A 67 13.70 0.19 -2.81
C LEU A 67 13.45 -0.83 -1.71
N VAL A 68 12.36 -0.64 -0.95
CA VAL A 68 12.04 -1.47 0.21
C VAL A 68 10.70 -2.20 0.08
N GLY A 69 10.01 -2.03 -1.04
CA GLY A 69 8.74 -2.70 -1.30
C GLY A 69 8.13 -2.30 -2.63
N TYR A 70 7.13 -3.08 -3.07
CA TYR A 70 6.36 -2.81 -4.28
C TYR A 70 4.96 -3.41 -4.19
N SER A 71 4.04 -2.86 -4.97
CA SER A 71 2.73 -3.45 -5.25
C SER A 71 2.58 -3.65 -6.75
N GLN A 72 1.97 -4.76 -7.15
CA GLN A 72 1.62 -5.06 -8.53
C GLN A 72 0.10 -5.22 -8.62
N SER A 73 -0.51 -4.49 -9.54
CA SER A 73 -1.94 -4.43 -9.71
C SER A 73 -2.32 -4.36 -11.18
N ASP A 74 -3.54 -4.76 -11.51
CA ASP A 74 -4.13 -4.54 -12.82
C ASP A 74 -5.55 -3.97 -12.74
N LEU A 75 -6.01 -3.39 -13.84
CA LEU A 75 -7.35 -2.85 -14.00
C LEU A 75 -8.14 -3.72 -14.98
N VAL A 76 -9.29 -4.25 -14.55
CA VAL A 76 -10.08 -5.18 -15.35
C VAL A 76 -11.55 -4.78 -15.47
N GLY A 77 -12.23 -5.36 -16.46
CA GLY A 77 -13.62 -5.06 -16.79
C GLY A 77 -13.73 -4.15 -18.02
N GLN A 78 -14.94 -3.99 -18.56
CA GLN A 78 -15.15 -3.39 -19.90
C GLN A 78 -14.50 -2.01 -20.09
N GLN A 79 -14.29 -1.27 -18.99
CA GLN A 79 -13.17 -0.33 -18.86
C GLN A 79 -12.96 -0.03 -17.38
N TYR A 80 -12.25 -0.95 -16.70
CA TYR A 80 -11.68 -0.82 -15.35
C TYR A 80 -12.58 -0.95 -14.12
N GLY A 81 -13.86 -1.28 -14.25
CA GLY A 81 -14.78 -1.42 -13.10
C GLY A 81 -14.22 -2.09 -11.83
N THR A 82 -13.21 -2.97 -11.92
CA THR A 82 -12.42 -3.44 -10.77
C THR A 82 -10.91 -3.18 -10.94
N GLY A 83 -10.27 -2.64 -9.89
CA GLY A 83 -8.82 -2.67 -9.71
C GLY A 83 -8.41 -3.85 -8.83
N ARG A 84 -7.41 -4.63 -9.24
CA ARG A 84 -6.98 -5.84 -8.54
C ARG A 84 -5.56 -5.66 -8.05
N ILE A 85 -5.36 -5.76 -6.73
CA ILE A 85 -4.03 -5.83 -6.12
C ILE A 85 -3.61 -7.30 -6.10
N LEU A 86 -2.69 -7.66 -7.00
CA LEU A 86 -2.20 -9.02 -7.18
C LEU A 86 -1.09 -9.34 -6.19
N TRP A 87 -0.17 -8.39 -5.99
CA TRP A 87 0.95 -8.53 -5.08
C TRP A 87 1.20 -7.25 -4.30
N LEU A 88 1.59 -7.41 -3.03
CA LEU A 88 2.07 -6.34 -2.17
C LEU A 88 3.17 -6.90 -1.28
N HIS A 89 4.41 -6.54 -1.58
CA HIS A 89 5.59 -7.05 -0.89
C HIS A 89 6.39 -5.91 -0.28
N ILE A 90 6.81 -6.13 0.97
CA ILE A 90 7.78 -5.30 1.67
C ILE A 90 8.97 -6.20 1.98
N ASP A 91 10.17 -5.69 1.72
CA ASP A 91 11.42 -6.32 2.12
C ASP A 91 11.33 -6.73 3.60
N PRO A 92 11.63 -7.98 3.96
CA PRO A 92 11.53 -8.45 5.34
C PRO A 92 12.25 -7.56 6.37
N ALA A 93 13.38 -6.94 6.00
CA ALA A 93 14.15 -6.04 6.86
C ALA A 93 13.47 -4.66 7.05
N ALA A 94 12.52 -4.29 6.19
CA ALA A 94 11.82 -3.01 6.21
C ALA A 94 10.38 -3.08 6.78
N ARG A 95 9.92 -4.27 7.21
CA ARG A 95 8.57 -4.48 7.78
C ARG A 95 8.40 -3.83 9.16
N GLY A 96 7.15 -3.64 9.59
CA GLY A 96 6.81 -3.13 10.94
C GLY A 96 6.87 -1.61 11.11
N SER A 97 6.85 -0.86 10.01
CA SER A 97 6.97 0.62 10.00
C SER A 97 5.76 1.33 9.36
N GLY A 98 4.63 0.63 9.20
CA GLY A 98 3.47 1.10 8.44
C GLY A 98 3.68 1.16 6.91
N THR A 99 4.85 0.75 6.40
CA THR A 99 5.19 0.83 4.97
C THR A 99 4.22 0.04 4.08
N GLY A 100 3.85 -1.18 4.50
CA GLY A 100 2.87 -1.99 3.76
C GLY A 100 1.50 -1.32 3.69
N VAL A 101 1.07 -0.68 4.78
CA VAL A 101 -0.20 0.04 4.84
C VAL A 101 -0.18 1.27 3.93
N ARG A 102 0.89 2.08 4.01
CA ARG A 102 1.06 3.25 3.11
C ARG A 102 1.07 2.85 1.64
N LEU A 103 1.74 1.75 1.30
CA LEU A 103 1.76 1.21 -0.05
C LEU A 103 0.35 0.80 -0.48
N LEU A 104 -0.37 0.00 0.33
CA LEU A 104 -1.76 -0.39 0.07
C LEU A 104 -2.67 0.82 -0.22
N VAL A 105 -2.58 1.85 0.62
CA VAL A 105 -3.32 3.11 0.48
C VAL A 105 -3.04 3.77 -0.87
N ARG A 106 -1.77 3.88 -1.24
CA ARG A 106 -1.36 4.53 -2.49
C ARG A 106 -1.77 3.74 -3.71
N THR A 107 -1.63 2.42 -3.66
CA THR A 107 -2.05 1.51 -4.73
C THR A 107 -3.55 1.63 -4.96
N ARG A 108 -4.33 1.61 -3.88
CA ARG A 108 -5.77 1.84 -3.92
C ARG A 108 -6.12 3.19 -4.56
N GLU A 109 -5.57 4.29 -4.05
CA GLU A 109 -5.81 5.63 -4.59
C GLU A 109 -5.50 5.69 -6.10
N LYS A 110 -4.36 5.13 -6.51
CA LYS A 110 -3.94 5.10 -7.91
C LYS A 110 -4.88 4.29 -8.79
N LEU A 111 -5.38 3.14 -8.32
CA LEU A 111 -6.33 2.32 -9.06
C LEU A 111 -7.66 3.04 -9.25
N LEU A 112 -8.18 3.70 -8.21
CA LEU A 112 -9.41 4.50 -8.29
C LEU A 112 -9.23 5.69 -9.25
N ASP A 113 -8.12 6.44 -9.15
CA ASP A 113 -7.80 7.55 -10.06
C ASP A 113 -7.64 7.09 -11.51
N SER A 114 -7.28 5.82 -11.72
CA SER A 114 -7.13 5.20 -13.05
C SER A 114 -8.43 4.61 -13.59
N GLY A 115 -9.54 4.73 -12.85
CA GLY A 115 -10.89 4.40 -13.31
C GLY A 115 -11.52 3.17 -12.67
N ALA A 116 -10.92 2.60 -11.61
CA ALA A 116 -11.57 1.53 -10.85
C ALA A 116 -12.71 2.05 -9.98
N ASP A 117 -13.81 1.29 -9.91
CA ASP A 117 -14.95 1.58 -9.03
C ASP A 117 -14.88 0.78 -7.71
N GLN A 118 -14.16 -0.34 -7.72
CA GLN A 118 -13.98 -1.22 -6.56
C GLN A 118 -12.58 -1.86 -6.59
N ILE A 119 -12.07 -2.23 -5.41
CA ILE A 119 -10.78 -2.90 -5.28
C ILE A 119 -10.94 -4.34 -4.80
N GLU A 120 -10.26 -5.24 -5.48
CA GLU A 120 -10.06 -6.63 -5.06
C GLU A 120 -8.61 -6.87 -4.66
N CYS A 121 -8.40 -7.70 -3.63
CA CYS A 121 -7.08 -8.13 -3.19
C CYS A 121 -7.02 -9.65 -3.10
N PHE A 122 -5.85 -10.20 -3.40
CA PHE A 122 -5.61 -11.64 -3.40
C PHE A 122 -4.55 -12.03 -2.40
N VAL A 123 -4.75 -13.16 -1.71
CA VAL A 123 -3.80 -13.71 -0.75
C VAL A 123 -4.01 -15.21 -0.59
N LEU A 124 -2.93 -16.00 -0.54
CA LEU A 124 -3.06 -17.44 -0.27
C LEU A 124 -3.74 -17.68 1.08
N ALA A 125 -4.63 -18.67 1.13
CA ALA A 125 -5.42 -18.96 2.32
C ALA A 125 -4.55 -19.32 3.54
N ASP A 126 -3.39 -19.93 3.30
CA ASP A 126 -2.42 -20.32 4.33
C ASP A 126 -1.48 -19.18 4.76
N ASN A 127 -1.48 -18.03 4.06
CA ASN A 127 -0.76 -16.83 4.52
C ASN A 127 -1.60 -16.08 5.56
N GLU A 128 -1.58 -16.54 6.82
CA GLU A 128 -2.35 -15.96 7.92
C GLU A 128 -2.10 -14.45 8.08
N GLY A 129 -0.83 -14.02 8.01
CA GLY A 129 -0.44 -12.62 8.16
C GLY A 129 -1.01 -11.71 7.06
N GLY A 130 -0.99 -12.15 5.80
CA GLY A 130 -1.61 -11.40 4.70
C GLY A 130 -3.14 -11.35 4.81
N ASN A 131 -3.76 -12.42 5.29
CA ASN A 131 -5.21 -12.45 5.54
C ASN A 131 -5.64 -11.57 6.71
N GLU A 132 -4.82 -11.46 7.75
CA GLU A 132 -5.00 -10.49 8.83
C GLU A 132 -4.81 -9.06 8.33
N PHE A 133 -3.73 -8.80 7.60
CA PHE A 133 -3.45 -7.50 7.00
C PHE A 133 -4.64 -6.97 6.20
N TYR A 134 -5.23 -7.72 5.27
CA TYR A 134 -6.39 -7.20 4.52
C TYR A 134 -7.62 -6.96 5.41
N ARG A 135 -7.87 -7.82 6.42
CA ARG A 135 -9.01 -7.64 7.36
C ARG A 135 -8.87 -6.38 8.22
N GLU A 136 -7.67 -6.08 8.71
CA GLU A 136 -7.41 -4.92 9.55
C GLU A 136 -7.45 -3.60 8.76
N HIS A 137 -7.25 -3.67 7.44
CA HIS A 137 -7.15 -2.48 6.58
C HIS A 137 -8.37 -2.30 5.66
N GLY A 138 -9.56 -2.65 6.16
CA GLY A 138 -10.83 -2.28 5.55
C GLY A 138 -11.35 -3.20 4.44
N PHE A 139 -10.81 -4.42 4.33
CA PHE A 139 -11.30 -5.42 3.38
C PHE A 139 -12.05 -6.56 4.06
N GLU A 140 -13.05 -7.09 3.39
CA GLU A 140 -13.75 -8.31 3.77
C GLU A 140 -13.54 -9.42 2.74
N ARG A 141 -13.51 -10.67 3.21
CA ARG A 141 -13.35 -11.82 2.32
C ARG A 141 -14.67 -12.08 1.58
N ALA A 142 -14.71 -11.79 0.29
CA ALA A 142 -15.86 -12.03 -0.59
C ALA A 142 -15.88 -13.45 -1.17
N GLY A 143 -14.73 -14.12 -1.26
CA GLY A 143 -14.66 -15.43 -1.89
C GLY A 143 -13.31 -16.10 -1.81
N GLN A 144 -13.18 -17.18 -2.60
CA GLN A 144 -11.95 -17.93 -2.77
C GLN A 144 -11.84 -18.39 -4.23
N ARG A 145 -10.62 -18.50 -4.73
CA ARG A 145 -10.30 -19.12 -6.02
C ARG A 145 -9.16 -20.12 -5.87
N LYS A 146 -8.90 -20.86 -6.95
CA LYS A 146 -7.76 -21.77 -7.04
C LYS A 146 -6.69 -21.13 -7.91
N VAL A 147 -5.44 -21.27 -7.48
CA VAL A 147 -4.26 -20.80 -8.22
C VAL A 147 -3.26 -21.94 -8.25
N ASP A 148 -2.66 -22.16 -9.42
CA ASP A 148 -1.61 -23.15 -9.59
C ASP A 148 -0.26 -22.45 -9.44
N ILE A 149 0.60 -22.98 -8.57
CA ILE A 149 1.96 -22.50 -8.32
C ILE A 149 2.88 -23.72 -8.46
N GLY A 150 3.74 -23.70 -9.49
CA GLY A 150 4.50 -24.89 -9.87
C GLY A 150 3.58 -26.04 -10.28
N GLU A 151 3.77 -27.21 -9.67
CA GLU A 151 2.96 -28.41 -9.92
C GLU A 151 1.78 -28.56 -8.92
N GLU A 152 1.57 -27.59 -8.04
CA GLU A 152 0.61 -27.64 -6.94
C GLU A 152 -0.51 -26.61 -7.08
N THR A 153 -1.71 -26.95 -6.57
CA THR A 153 -2.88 -26.06 -6.59
C THR A 153 -3.20 -25.56 -5.18
N PHE A 154 -3.18 -24.24 -5.00
CA PHE A 154 -3.46 -23.56 -3.74
C PHE A 154 -4.84 -22.90 -3.73
N THR A 155 -5.31 -22.57 -2.53
CA THR A 155 -6.50 -21.74 -2.35
C THR A 155 -6.06 -20.32 -2.12
N GLU A 156 -6.63 -19.39 -2.86
CA GLU A 156 -6.41 -17.96 -2.71
C GLU A 156 -7.71 -17.30 -2.28
N ASN A 157 -7.66 -16.55 -1.19
CA ASN A 157 -8.78 -15.75 -0.72
C ASN A 157 -8.90 -14.48 -1.54
N VAL A 158 -10.15 -14.12 -1.86
CA VAL A 158 -10.49 -12.88 -2.55
C VAL A 158 -11.11 -11.93 -1.52
N TYR A 159 -10.47 -10.78 -1.37
CA TYR A 159 -10.89 -9.69 -0.51
C TYR A 159 -11.45 -8.55 -1.34
N VAL A 160 -12.52 -7.91 -0.87
CA VAL A 160 -13.10 -6.69 -1.46
C VAL A 160 -13.15 -5.61 -0.40
N GLU A 161 -13.11 -4.35 -0.81
CA GLU A 161 -13.34 -3.26 0.13
C GLU A 161 -14.73 -3.37 0.78
N GLN A 162 -14.78 -3.14 2.08
CA GLN A 162 -16.06 -2.96 2.75
C GLN A 162 -16.74 -1.67 2.26
N ASP A 163 -18.07 -1.69 2.13
CA ASP A 163 -18.85 -0.46 1.94
C ASP A 163 -18.83 0.33 3.26
N LEU A 164 -17.97 1.34 3.33
CA LEU A 164 -17.73 2.13 4.54
C LEU A 164 -18.69 3.32 4.67
N GLY A 165 -19.65 3.48 3.75
CA GLY A 165 -20.61 4.59 3.78
C GLY A 165 -19.95 5.96 3.95
N ASP A 166 -20.52 6.82 4.81
CA ASP A 166 -20.00 8.16 5.12
C ASP A 166 -18.74 8.15 6.04
N GLU A 167 -18.30 7.00 6.57
CA GLU A 167 -17.20 6.92 7.54
C GLU A 167 -15.80 6.87 6.90
N GLY A 168 -15.74 6.75 5.57
CA GLY A 168 -14.50 6.75 4.78
C GLY A 168 -13.62 5.53 5.03
N TRP A 169 -12.57 5.37 4.19
CA TRP A 169 -11.63 4.25 4.31
C TRP A 169 -10.79 4.36 5.58
N GLY A 170 -11.14 3.57 6.61
CA GLY A 170 -10.67 3.69 7.99
C GLY A 170 -9.43 2.87 8.34
N THR A 171 -8.49 2.73 7.41
CA THR A 171 -7.21 2.04 7.62
C THR A 171 -6.38 2.81 8.65
N VAL A 172 -6.41 2.33 9.89
CA VAL A 172 -5.69 2.89 11.05
C VAL A 172 -4.57 1.94 11.45
N ASP A 173 -3.36 2.47 11.59
CA ASP A 173 -2.19 1.74 12.06
C ASP A 173 -1.73 2.28 13.41
N GLU A 174 -1.41 1.40 14.36
CA GLU A 174 -0.90 1.78 15.68
C GLU A 174 0.63 1.91 15.63
N LEU A 175 1.14 3.10 15.90
CA LEU A 175 2.57 3.40 15.87
C LEU A 175 3.05 3.94 17.22
N ASP A 176 4.20 3.48 17.71
CA ASP A 176 4.93 4.12 18.79
C ASP A 176 6.00 5.05 18.20
N ILE A 177 5.84 6.36 18.43
CA ILE A 177 6.73 7.41 17.94
C ILE A 177 7.27 8.16 19.15
N ASP A 178 8.57 8.00 19.41
CA ASP A 178 9.26 8.60 20.55
C ASP A 178 8.57 8.33 21.92
N GLY A 179 8.01 7.13 22.10
CA GLY A 179 7.28 6.72 23.30
C GLY A 179 5.86 7.27 23.40
N THR A 180 5.34 7.83 22.31
CA THR A 180 3.93 8.20 22.16
C THR A 180 3.25 7.23 21.22
N THR A 181 2.28 6.47 21.71
CA THR A 181 1.40 5.65 20.88
C THR A 181 0.37 6.54 20.18
N VAL A 182 0.32 6.45 18.86
CA VAL A 182 -0.65 7.15 18.02
C VAL A 182 -1.28 6.19 17.02
N TYR A 183 -2.47 6.54 16.57
CA TYR A 183 -3.26 5.78 15.62
C TYR A 183 -3.36 6.56 14.31
N VAL A 184 -2.62 6.17 13.28
CA VAL A 184 -2.53 6.91 12.02
C VAL A 184 -3.56 6.41 11.03
N ASN A 185 -4.53 7.25 10.67
CA ASN A 185 -5.49 6.96 9.61
C ASN A 185 -4.89 7.33 8.25
N TYR A 186 -4.45 6.32 7.49
CA TYR A 186 -3.86 6.56 6.19
C TYR A 186 -4.89 6.87 5.09
N GLY A 187 -6.17 6.58 5.31
CA GLY A 187 -7.25 7.00 4.41
C GLY A 187 -7.58 8.49 4.49
N GLU A 188 -7.20 9.16 5.58
CA GLU A 188 -7.31 10.62 5.74
C GLU A 188 -6.03 11.33 5.27
N ALA A 189 -5.69 11.11 4.00
CA ALA A 189 -4.51 11.69 3.39
C ALA A 189 -4.75 13.14 2.93
N ALA A 190 -3.87 14.04 3.35
CA ALA A 190 -3.78 15.40 2.83
C ALA A 190 -2.51 15.57 2.00
N ARG A 191 -2.66 15.94 0.73
CA ARG A 191 -1.56 16.11 -0.23
C ARG A 191 -0.42 16.99 0.29
N GLY A 192 0.76 16.40 0.46
CA GLY A 192 2.02 17.10 0.71
C GLY A 192 2.84 17.34 -0.57
N SER A 193 3.95 18.06 -0.44
CA SER A 193 4.87 18.37 -1.55
C SER A 193 5.84 17.24 -1.87
N GLN A 194 6.13 16.38 -0.88
CA GLN A 194 6.97 15.19 -1.03
C GLN A 194 6.13 13.93 -0.89
N SER A 195 5.42 13.79 0.23
CA SER A 195 4.55 12.63 0.50
C SER A 195 3.28 13.04 1.25
N PRO A 196 2.29 12.13 1.34
CA PRO A 196 1.15 12.20 2.25
C PRO A 196 1.38 12.91 3.60
N PHE A 197 0.47 13.77 4.06
CA PHE A 197 0.25 13.92 5.50
C PHE A 197 -1.00 13.13 5.89
N TYR A 198 -0.94 12.43 7.01
CA TYR A 198 -2.03 11.58 7.48
C TYR A 198 -2.51 12.08 8.84
N VAL A 199 -3.78 11.86 9.17
CA VAL A 199 -4.30 12.26 10.49
C VAL A 199 -3.89 11.21 11.52
N ALA A 200 -3.30 11.66 12.63
CA ALA A 200 -2.96 10.81 13.76
C ALA A 200 -3.93 11.07 14.92
N TYR A 201 -4.37 10.01 15.57
CA TYR A 201 -5.32 10.02 16.69
C TYR A 201 -4.68 9.49 17.98
N GLU A 202 -5.26 9.89 19.11
CA GLU A 202 -4.89 9.37 20.44
C GLU A 202 -5.47 7.98 20.71
N ASP A 203 -6.49 7.57 19.95
CA ASP A 203 -7.25 6.34 20.14
C ASP A 203 -7.62 5.68 18.81
N GLN A 204 -7.79 4.36 18.83
CA GLN A 204 -8.17 3.56 17.66
C GLN A 204 -9.57 3.90 17.12
N GLU A 205 -10.47 4.40 17.98
CA GLU A 205 -11.83 4.81 17.62
C GLU A 205 -11.86 6.17 16.88
N ARG A 206 -10.68 6.80 16.68
CA ARG A 206 -10.49 8.09 15.99
C ARG A 206 -11.28 9.24 16.64
N THR A 207 -11.49 9.18 17.96
CA THR A 207 -12.30 10.19 18.66
C THR A 207 -11.56 11.51 18.87
N THR A 208 -10.26 11.44 19.12
CA THR A 208 -9.43 12.62 19.42
C THR A 208 -8.23 12.68 18.48
N GLN A 209 -8.20 13.71 17.63
CA GLN A 209 -7.06 13.96 16.76
C GLN A 209 -5.85 14.41 17.60
N TYR A 210 -4.78 13.61 17.56
CA TYR A 210 -3.49 13.95 18.14
C TYR A 210 -2.77 15.01 17.30
N GLY A 211 -2.76 14.83 15.97
CA GLY A 211 -2.05 15.73 15.08
C GLY A 211 -2.00 15.23 13.64
N TRP A 212 -0.88 15.53 12.97
CA TRP A 212 -0.61 15.06 11.62
C TRP A 212 0.67 14.24 11.62
N PHE A 213 0.65 13.13 10.89
CA PHE A 213 1.78 12.27 10.66
C PHE A 213 2.36 12.55 9.28
N CYS A 214 3.67 12.83 9.22
CA CYS A 214 4.36 13.07 7.96
C CYS A 214 4.73 11.74 7.29
N GLY A 215 4.03 11.38 6.22
CA GLY A 215 4.27 10.14 5.48
C GLY A 215 5.61 10.07 4.75
N ASN A 216 6.43 11.13 4.75
CA ASN A 216 7.76 11.11 4.15
C ASN A 216 8.84 10.61 5.12
N CYS A 217 8.76 10.98 6.40
CA CYS A 217 9.81 10.72 7.38
C CYS A 217 9.30 10.07 8.67
N ASP A 218 8.02 9.68 8.68
CA ASP A 218 7.34 9.03 9.80
C ASP A 218 7.38 9.82 11.12
N SER A 219 7.39 11.17 11.02
CA SER A 219 7.43 12.08 12.17
C SER A 219 6.08 12.72 12.45
N LEU A 220 5.81 13.01 13.73
CA LEU A 220 4.71 13.85 14.21
C LEU A 220 5.12 15.32 14.43
N GLU A 221 6.40 15.65 14.25
CA GLU A 221 6.95 16.98 14.49
C GLU A 221 6.61 17.94 13.36
N ASN A 222 5.44 18.56 13.47
CA ASN A 222 4.89 19.40 12.42
C ASN A 222 4.57 20.80 12.95
N ALA A 223 4.85 21.82 12.15
CA ALA A 223 4.33 23.16 12.36
C ALA A 223 3.04 23.33 11.55
N MET A 224 1.96 23.73 12.22
CA MET A 224 0.71 24.08 11.56
C MET A 224 0.48 25.60 11.58
N GLY A 225 0.28 26.18 10.40
CA GLY A 225 -0.12 27.57 10.26
C GLY A 225 -1.60 27.79 10.57
N SER A 226 -1.98 29.03 10.86
CA SER A 226 -3.38 29.41 11.18
C SER A 226 -4.39 29.13 10.07
N MET A 227 -3.92 28.91 8.83
CA MET A 227 -4.75 28.58 7.66
C MET A 227 -4.68 27.10 7.26
N GLY A 228 -4.21 26.21 8.15
CA GLY A 228 -4.14 24.77 7.89
C GLY A 228 -2.98 24.33 6.99
N GLN A 229 -2.06 25.24 6.67
CA GLN A 229 -0.74 24.90 6.14
C GLN A 229 -0.02 23.99 7.14
N ILE A 230 0.68 22.97 6.65
CA ILE A 230 1.49 22.09 7.48
C ILE A 230 2.91 22.04 6.91
N GLU A 231 3.91 22.11 7.76
CA GLU A 231 5.31 21.86 7.42
C GLU A 231 5.87 20.84 8.40
N CYS A 232 6.49 19.77 7.89
CA CYS A 232 7.22 18.83 8.73
C CYS A 232 8.57 19.43 9.11
N ASN A 233 8.86 19.52 10.41
CA ASN A 233 10.08 20.11 10.94
C ASN A 233 11.33 19.23 10.71
N VAL A 234 11.14 17.95 10.35
CA VAL A 234 12.22 16.98 10.14
C VAL A 234 12.68 16.98 8.67
N CYS A 235 11.76 16.79 7.73
CA CYS A 235 12.10 16.62 6.31
C CYS A 235 11.69 17.79 5.39
N GLY A 236 10.95 18.77 5.90
CA GLY A 236 10.50 19.92 5.11
C GLY A 236 9.34 19.65 4.16
N ASN A 237 8.68 18.47 4.26
CA ASN A 237 7.45 18.20 3.50
C ASN A 237 6.39 19.25 3.85
N GLN A 238 5.68 19.77 2.85
CA GLN A 238 4.72 20.87 3.01
C GLN A 238 3.35 20.53 2.44
N ARG A 239 2.31 20.80 3.23
CA ARG A 239 0.92 20.86 2.77
C ARG A 239 0.51 22.32 2.63
N LYS A 240 -0.01 22.69 1.46
CA LYS A 240 -0.58 24.02 1.24
C LYS A 240 -1.87 24.20 2.04
N ALA A 241 -2.18 25.45 2.42
CA ALA A 241 -3.45 25.77 3.07
C ALA A 241 -4.64 25.24 2.26
N THR A 242 -5.64 24.70 2.96
CA THR A 242 -6.92 24.31 2.35
C THR A 242 -7.46 25.50 1.58
N ARG A 243 -7.84 25.33 0.30
CA ARG A 243 -8.55 26.39 -0.42
C ARG A 243 -9.97 26.46 0.10
N TRP A 244 -10.34 27.56 0.72
CA TRP A 244 -11.68 27.76 1.32
C TRP A 244 -12.74 28.22 0.31
N ASP A 245 -12.33 28.65 -0.90
CA ASP A 245 -13.28 29.09 -1.93
C ASP A 245 -12.67 28.90 -3.34
N ALA A 246 -13.39 28.19 -4.22
CA ALA A 246 -13.10 28.15 -5.66
C ALA A 246 -14.17 28.89 -6.47
N SER A 247 -15.16 29.50 -5.82
CA SER A 247 -16.19 30.32 -6.46
C SER A 247 -15.75 31.78 -6.49
N TYR A 248 -15.16 32.19 -7.61
CA TYR A 248 -15.27 33.58 -8.06
C TYR A 248 -16.39 33.63 -9.12
N LEU A 249 -17.64 33.72 -8.68
CA LEU A 249 -18.78 34.13 -9.51
C LEU A 249 -19.61 35.17 -8.77
#